data_AF-A0A935LCX0-F1
#
_entry.id   AF-A0A935LCX0-F1
#
_cell.length_a   1.000
_cell.length_b   1.000
_cell.length_c   1.000
_cell.angle_alpha   90.00
_cell.angle_beta   90.00
_cell.angle_gamma   90.00
#
_symmetry.space_group_name_H-M   'P 1'
#
loop_
_entity.id
_entity.type
_entity.pdbx_description
1 polymer ?
#
loop_
_entity_poly.entity_id
_entity_poly.type
_entity_poly.pdbx_seq_one_letter_code
_entity_poly.pdbx_strand_id
1 'polypeptide(L)'
;MFELVGVVDAGAMTIYLDRHATNEPVTDAKVEVEAGAAKGHGHAPADGTYRFEHPVFKDAAALAVNFTVVAGAESDLLAGDLTFDGCPRRA
;
A
#
# COMPACT_ATOMS: atom_id res chain seq x y z
N MET A 1 5.22 14.44 6.68
CA MET A 1 3.93 13.73 6.81
C MET A 1 3.42 13.41 5.43
N PHE A 2 2.79 12.25 5.28
CA PHE A 2 2.36 11.73 3.98
C PHE A 2 0.88 11.37 4.00
N GLU A 3 0.31 11.23 2.82
CA GLU A 3 -0.98 10.60 2.59
C GLU A 3 -0.84 9.51 1.55
N LEU A 4 -1.69 8.49 1.64
CA LEU A 4 -1.55 7.27 0.85
C LEU A 4 -2.91 6.76 0.39
N VAL A 5 -2.96 6.35 -0.87
CA VAL A 5 -4.07 5.56 -1.42
C VAL A 5 -3.52 4.23 -1.93
N GLY A 6 -4.03 3.13 -1.39
CA GLY A 6 -3.72 1.77 -1.84
C GLY A 6 -4.90 1.18 -2.62
N VAL A 7 -4.65 0.71 -3.84
CA VAL A 7 -5.64 0.02 -4.68
C VAL A 7 -5.15 -1.39 -4.95
N VAL A 8 -5.97 -2.39 -4.65
CA VAL A 8 -5.65 -3.78 -4.95
C VAL A 8 -6.39 -4.25 -6.19
N ASP A 9 -5.63 -4.73 -7.17
CA ASP A 9 -6.16 -5.39 -8.36
C ASP A 9 -5.29 -6.62 -8.71
N ALA A 10 -5.93 -7.68 -9.18
CA ALA A 10 -5.29 -8.94 -9.61
C ALA A 10 -4.26 -9.53 -8.61
N GLY A 11 -4.41 -9.28 -7.30
CA GLY A 11 -3.49 -9.77 -6.26
C GLY A 11 -2.24 -8.91 -6.04
N ALA A 12 -2.25 -7.66 -6.52
CA ALA A 12 -1.20 -6.69 -6.32
C ALA A 12 -1.77 -5.36 -5.83
N MET A 13 -1.10 -4.74 -4.87
CA MET A 13 -1.40 -3.40 -4.40
C MET A 13 -0.58 -2.38 -5.16
N THR A 14 -1.24 -1.41 -5.77
CA THR A 14 -0.64 -0.16 -6.25
C THR A 14 -0.85 0.91 -5.19
N ILE A 15 0.21 1.64 -4.86
CA ILE A 15 0.28 2.61 -3.78
C ILE A 15 0.63 3.97 -4.38
N TYR A 16 -0.23 4.95 -4.17
CA TYR A 16 0.00 6.36 -4.47
C TYR A 16 0.39 7.06 -3.17
N LEU A 17 1.49 7.79 -3.18
CA LEU A 17 2.06 8.43 -1.99
C LEU A 17 2.29 9.90 -2.28
N ASP A 18 1.62 10.76 -1.53
CA ASP A 18 1.69 12.21 -1.72
C ASP A 18 2.12 12.93 -0.43
N ARG A 19 2.63 14.15 -0.60
CA ARG A 19 2.88 15.08 0.49
C ARG A 19 1.56 15.63 1.00
N HIS A 20 1.18 15.32 2.24
CA HIS A 20 -0.08 15.78 2.85
C HIS A 20 -0.33 17.30 2.74
N ALA A 21 0.73 18.12 2.73
CA ALA A 21 0.58 19.58 2.68
C ALA A 21 0.33 20.13 1.26
N THR A 22 0.81 19.43 0.22
CA THR A 22 0.87 19.95 -1.16
C THR A 22 0.23 19.03 -2.19
N ASN A 23 -0.12 17.80 -1.82
CA ASN A 23 -0.56 16.72 -2.70
C ASN A 23 0.45 16.42 -3.84
N GLU A 24 1.73 16.76 -3.65
CA GLU A 24 2.78 16.44 -4.61
C GLU A 24 3.23 14.98 -4.43
N PRO A 25 3.45 14.23 -5.53
CA PRO A 25 3.83 12.83 -5.45
C PRO A 25 5.23 12.65 -4.86
N VAL A 26 5.40 11.59 -4.07
CA VAL A 26 6.67 11.20 -3.47
C VAL A 26 7.17 9.91 -4.11
N THR A 27 8.11 10.03 -5.04
CA THR A 27 8.60 8.91 -5.87
C THR A 27 9.95 8.34 -5.41
N ASP A 28 10.51 8.87 -4.33
CA ASP A 28 11.84 8.54 -3.80
C ASP A 28 11.79 8.01 -2.35
N ALA A 29 10.68 7.38 -1.96
CA ALA A 29 10.48 6.80 -0.65
C ALA A 29 10.84 5.30 -0.60
N LYS A 30 11.20 4.84 0.59
CA LYS A 30 11.14 3.43 0.97
C LYS A 30 9.78 3.18 1.63
N VAL A 31 8.95 2.35 1.00
CA VAL A 31 7.63 1.95 1.53
C VAL A 31 7.70 0.50 1.99
N GLU A 32 7.59 0.28 3.30
CA GLU A 32 7.37 -1.05 3.88
C GLU A 32 5.87 -1.27 4.07
N VAL A 33 5.39 -2.43 3.66
CA VAL A 33 3.98 -2.83 3.69
C VAL A 33 3.83 -4.02 4.61
N GLU A 34 2.90 -3.95 5.55
CA GLU A 34 2.43 -5.06 6.36
C GLU A 34 0.93 -5.21 6.15
N ALA A 35 0.48 -6.36 5.62
CA ALA A 35 -0.93 -6.63 5.35
C ALA A 35 -1.30 -8.02 5.86
N GLY A 36 -1.99 -8.09 7.00
CA GLY A 36 -2.20 -9.36 7.71
C GLY A 36 -0.87 -10.05 8.04
N ALA A 37 -0.63 -11.25 7.49
CA ALA A 37 0.63 -11.97 7.64
C ALA A 37 1.70 -11.60 6.59
N ALA A 38 1.35 -10.78 5.58
CA ALA A 38 2.28 -10.35 4.55
C ALA A 38 3.15 -9.20 5.06
N LYS A 39 4.44 -9.25 4.75
CA LYS A 39 5.39 -8.17 5.05
C LYS A 39 6.43 -8.05 3.95
N GLY A 40 6.72 -6.83 3.51
CA GLY A 40 7.76 -6.58 2.51
C GLY A 40 7.85 -5.13 2.09
N HIS A 41 8.57 -4.86 0.99
CA HIS A 41 8.72 -3.51 0.44
C HIS A 41 7.95 -3.35 -0.87
N GLY A 42 7.36 -2.17 -1.06
CA GLY A 42 6.84 -1.75 -2.35
C GLY A 42 8.00 -1.50 -3.33
N HIS A 43 7.88 -2.04 -4.54
CA HIS A 43 8.78 -1.73 -5.66
C HIS A 43 8.32 -0.45 -6.35
N ALA A 44 9.22 0.47 -6.68
CA ALA A 44 8.91 1.72 -7.38
C ALA A 44 9.15 1.59 -8.91
N PRO A 45 8.14 1.29 -9.72
CA PRO A 45 8.22 1.43 -11.17
C PRO A 45 8.38 2.90 -11.61
N ALA A 46 8.67 3.12 -12.90
CA ALA A 46 8.91 4.45 -13.46
C ALA A 46 7.66 5.35 -13.57
N ASP A 47 6.48 4.86 -13.16
CA ASP A 47 5.21 5.59 -13.23
C ASP A 47 4.92 6.45 -11.97
N GLY A 48 5.82 6.43 -10.99
CA GLY A 48 5.71 7.22 -9.76
C GLY A 48 4.86 6.56 -8.66
N THR A 49 4.39 5.34 -8.86
CA THR A 49 3.70 4.55 -7.83
C THR A 49 4.66 3.59 -7.11
N TYR A 50 4.16 2.93 -6.06
CA TYR A 50 4.80 1.75 -5.48
C TYR A 50 3.89 0.53 -5.66
N ARG A 51 4.48 -0.64 -5.92
CA ARG A 51 3.75 -1.88 -6.14
C ARG A 51 4.19 -2.96 -5.16
N PHE A 52 3.22 -3.57 -4.48
CA PHE A 52 3.45 -4.68 -3.57
C PHE A 52 2.58 -5.87 -3.98
N GLU A 53 3.20 -6.95 -4.44
CA GLU A 53 2.51 -8.17 -4.87
C GLU A 53 2.58 -9.22 -3.78
N HIS A 54 1.45 -9.78 -3.38
CA HIS A 54 1.43 -10.84 -2.38
C HIS A 54 0.14 -11.68 -2.46
N PRO A 55 0.20 -13.01 -2.26
CA PRO A 55 -0.98 -13.88 -2.29
C PRO A 55 -2.11 -13.49 -1.32
N VAL A 56 -1.79 -12.80 -0.21
CA VAL A 56 -2.76 -12.35 0.80
C VAL A 56 -3.92 -11.53 0.20
N PHE A 57 -3.68 -10.85 -0.93
CA PHE A 57 -4.65 -10.00 -1.60
C PHE A 57 -5.70 -10.74 -2.42
N LYS A 58 -5.59 -12.06 -2.60
CA LYS A 58 -6.51 -12.84 -3.44
C LYS A 58 -7.71 -13.40 -2.69
N ASP A 59 -7.52 -13.70 -1.41
CA ASP A 59 -8.43 -14.55 -0.63
C ASP A 59 -8.97 -13.87 0.64
N ALA A 60 -8.54 -12.64 0.92
CA ALA A 60 -8.99 -11.90 2.10
C ALA A 60 -10.30 -11.14 1.84
N ALA A 61 -11.21 -11.13 2.82
CA ALA A 61 -12.41 -10.27 2.79
C ALA A 61 -12.11 -8.87 3.33
N ALA A 62 -11.20 -8.78 4.30
CA ALA A 62 -10.65 -7.54 4.83
C ALA A 62 -9.23 -7.79 5.36
N LEU A 63 -8.38 -6.76 5.33
CA LEU A 63 -7.03 -6.77 5.88
C LEU A 63 -6.76 -5.47 6.62
N ALA A 64 -6.24 -5.55 7.85
CA ALA A 64 -5.53 -4.43 8.44
C ALA A 64 -4.19 -4.28 7.70
N VAL A 65 -3.87 -3.05 7.31
CA VAL A 65 -2.66 -2.73 6.55
C VAL A 65 -1.92 -1.58 7.22
N ASN A 66 -0.61 -1.76 7.43
CA ASN A 66 0.30 -0.72 7.89
C ASN A 66 1.34 -0.43 6.81
N PHE A 67 1.70 0.84 6.69
CA PHE A 67 2.75 1.34 5.82
C PHE A 67 3.75 2.13 6.64
N THR A 68 5.02 1.71 6.62
CA THR A 68 6.11 2.56 7.11
C THR A 68 6.76 3.23 5.90
N VAL A 69 6.67 4.55 5.86
CA VAL A 69 7.21 5.37 4.77
C VAL A 69 8.43 6.12 5.27
N VAL A 70 9.54 6.02 4.55
CA VAL A 70 10.75 6.80 4.79
C VAL A 70 11.15 7.51 3.51
N ALA A 71 11.19 8.85 3.53
CA ALA A 71 11.66 9.67 2.40
C ALA A 71 12.64 10.72 2.92
N GLY A 72 13.92 10.59 2.57
CA GLY A 72 14.99 11.42 3.12
C GLY A 72 15.08 11.30 4.65
N ALA A 73 14.84 12.41 5.35
CA ALA A 73 14.86 12.48 6.82
C ALA A 73 13.48 12.32 7.47
N GLU A 74 12.41 12.24 6.68
CA GLU A 74 11.05 12.06 7.18
C GLU A 74 10.68 10.58 7.26
N SER A 75 9.99 10.21 8.34
CA SER A 75 9.41 8.89 8.56
C SER A 75 7.98 9.03 9.02
N ASP A 76 7.11 8.14 8.57
CA ASP A 76 5.69 8.12 8.95
C ASP A 76 5.16 6.68 8.98
N LEU A 77 4.17 6.43 9.84
CA LEU A 77 3.46 5.16 9.95
C LEU A 77 1.99 5.42 9.65
N LEU A 78 1.53 4.91 8.51
CA LEU A 78 0.13 5.03 8.07
C LEU A 78 -0.56 3.67 8.27
N ALA A 79 -1.74 3.67 8.88
CA ALA A 79 -2.52 2.46 9.13
C ALA A 79 -3.93 2.62 8.54
N GLY A 80 -4.49 1.52 8.04
CA GLY A 80 -5.84 1.50 7.51
C GLY A 80 -6.38 0.08 7.33
N ASP A 81 -7.65 0.00 6.97
CA ASP A 81 -8.32 -1.25 6.64
C ASP A 81 -8.59 -1.32 5.14
N LEU A 82 -8.19 -2.42 4.52
CA LEU A 82 -8.51 -2.74 3.14
C LEU A 82 -9.71 -3.68 3.12
N THR A 83 -10.83 -3.25 2.55
CA THR A 83 -12.00 -4.08 2.31
C THR A 83 -12.13 -4.43 0.84
N PHE A 84 -12.52 -5.65 0.54
CA PHE A 84 -12.72 -6.12 -0.82
C PHE A 84 -14.21 -6.17 -1.15
N ASP A 85 -14.63 -5.46 -2.20
CA ASP A 85 -16.00 -5.49 -2.69
C ASP A 85 -16.25 -6.82 -3.44
N GLY A 86 -16.66 -7.86 -2.72
CA GLY A 86 -16.95 -9.15 -3.34
C GLY A 86 -17.61 -10.18 -2.42
N CYS A 87 -18.85 -10.53 -2.76
CA CYS A 87 -19.59 -11.70 -2.27
C CYS A 87 -18.67 -12.95 -2.22
N PRO A 88 -18.67 -13.75 -1.13
CA PRO A 88 -17.78 -14.89 -1.00
C PRO A 88 -17.97 -15.86 -2.17
N ARG A 89 -16.89 -16.17 -2.89
CA ARG A 89 -16.87 -17.24 -3.89
C ARG A 89 -17.27 -18.54 -3.19
N ARG A 90 -18.48 -19.02 -3.46
CA ARG A 90 -18.90 -20.38 -3.08
C ARG A 90 -17.93 -21.35 -3.77
N ALA A 91 -17.26 -22.16 -2.96
CA ALA A 91 -16.58 -23.37 -3.40
C ALA A 91 -17.59 -24.39 -3.94
#